data_AF-A0A0S8GH69-F1
#
_entry.id   AF-A0A0S8GH69-F1
#
_cell.length_a   1.000
_cell.length_b   1.000
_cell.length_c   1.000
_cell.angle_alpha   90.00
_cell.angle_beta   90.00
_cell.angle_gamma   90.00
#
_symmetry.space_group_name_H-M   'P 1'
#
loop_
_entity.id
_entity.type
_entity.pdbx_description
1 polymer ?
#
loop_
_entity_poly.entity_id
_entity_poly.type
_entity_poly.pdbx_seq_one_letter_code
_entity_poly.pdbx_strand_id
1 'polypeptide(L)'
;MAAWLPVIKVVLPYLAPIVSAALPAFTKKKSESADPLVSQQIAELQEAVRTNNESVKALAKAMEESAKANDAAIRQARLVAGAAAAVAAASLVVALAAWFA
;
A
#
# COMPACT_ATOMS: atom_id res chain seq x y z
N MET A 1 18.38 5.13 15.36
CA MET A 1 18.92 6.18 14.47
C MET A 1 17.82 6.61 13.52
N ALA A 2 17.39 7.87 13.55
CA ALA A 2 16.32 8.37 12.68
C ALA A 2 16.82 8.49 11.23
N ALA A 3 16.77 7.38 10.48
CA ALA A 3 17.26 7.28 9.10
C ALA A 3 16.53 8.21 8.10
N TRP A 4 15.44 8.86 8.51
CA TRP A 4 14.67 9.81 7.71
C TRP A 4 15.16 11.26 7.81
N LEU A 5 15.95 11.61 8.83
CA LEU A 5 16.45 12.98 9.03
C LEU A 5 17.28 13.53 7.86
N PRO A 6 18.18 12.74 7.22
CA PRO A 6 18.94 13.19 6.06
C PRO A 6 18.05 13.52 4.87
N VAL A 7 17.01 12.72 4.64
CA VAL A 7 16.06 12.92 3.53
C VAL A 7 15.30 14.22 3.72
N ILE A 8 14.83 14.51 4.93
CA ILE A 8 14.16 15.78 5.21
C ILE A 8 15.11 16.96 5.00
N LYS A 9 16.36 16.90 5.46
CA LYS A 9 17.33 17.98 5.23
C LYS A 9 17.58 18.27 3.75
N VAL A 10 17.59 17.23 2.92
CA VAL A 10 17.76 17.38 1.46
C VAL A 10 16.52 18.01 0.83
N VAL A 11 15.31 17.65 1.28
CA VAL A 11 14.05 18.10 0.67
C VAL A 11 13.61 19.48 1.18
N LEU A 12 13.92 19.83 2.43
CA LEU A 12 13.50 21.08 3.09
C LEU A 12 13.77 22.36 2.28
N PRO A 13 14.96 22.60 1.68
CA PRO A 13 15.21 23.82 0.91
C PRO A 13 14.37 23.91 -0.38
N TYR A 14 13.88 22.78 -0.91
CA TYR A 14 13.02 22.76 -2.10
C TYR A 14 11.55 22.98 -1.77
N LEU A 15 11.15 22.82 -0.50
CA LEU A 15 9.78 23.11 -0.07
C LEU A 15 9.49 24.61 -0.01
N ALA A 16 10.47 25.45 0.35
CA ALA A 16 10.27 26.88 0.48
C ALA A 16 9.83 27.58 -0.83
N PRO A 17 10.44 27.28 -2.01
CA PRO A 17 9.94 27.76 -3.30
C PRO A 17 8.55 27.24 -3.65
N ILE A 18 8.26 25.96 -3.36
CA ILE A 18 6.96 25.34 -3.64
C ILE A 18 5.87 26.03 -2.81
N VAL A 19 6.12 26.21 -1.52
CA VAL A 19 5.22 26.89 -0.60
C VAL A 19 5.05 28.36 -1.00
N SER A 20 6.12 29.06 -1.38
CA SER A 20 6.04 30.46 -1.84
C SER A 20 5.28 30.62 -3.15
N ALA A 21 5.39 29.66 -4.08
CA ALA A 21 4.65 29.66 -5.33
C ALA A 21 3.18 29.26 -5.14
N ALA A 22 2.89 28.35 -4.21
CA ALA A 22 1.54 27.85 -3.94
C ALA A 22 0.74 28.75 -2.99
N LEU A 23 1.37 29.44 -2.03
CA LEU A 23 0.68 30.29 -1.04
C LEU A 23 -0.29 31.30 -1.68
N PRO A 24 0.10 32.05 -2.73
CA PRO A 24 -0.77 33.04 -3.37
C PRO A 24 -2.03 32.43 -3.98
N ALA A 25 -2.00 31.16 -4.38
CA ALA A 25 -3.18 30.46 -4.89
C ALA A 25 -4.21 30.18 -3.78
N PHE A 26 -3.76 30.02 -2.53
CA PHE A 26 -4.62 29.80 -1.37
C PHE A 26 -5.02 31.10 -0.63
N THR A 27 -4.25 32.17 -0.77
CA THR A 27 -4.49 33.46 -0.09
C THR A 27 -5.14 34.52 -0.97
N LYS A 28 -5.27 34.30 -2.29
CA LYS A 28 -6.10 35.14 -3.15
C LYS A 28 -7.55 35.11 -2.65
N LYS A 29 -8.06 36.26 -2.18
CA LYS A 29 -9.48 36.43 -1.90
C LYS A 29 -10.26 36.01 -3.15
N LYS A 30 -11.16 35.05 -2.98
CA LYS A 30 -12.12 34.62 -4.00
C LYS A 30 -12.76 35.88 -4.57
N SER A 31 -12.56 36.13 -5.87
CA SER A 31 -13.19 37.27 -6.54
C SER A 31 -14.68 37.21 -6.23
N GLU A 32 -15.21 38.29 -5.69
CA GLU A 32 -16.62 38.46 -5.38
C GLU A 32 -17.39 38.16 -6.66
N SER A 33 -18.23 37.11 -6.64
CA SER A 33 -18.74 36.34 -7.79
C SER A 33 -17.74 35.35 -8.41
N ALA A 34 -17.46 34.25 -7.70
CA ALA A 34 -17.16 33.02 -8.42
C ALA A 34 -18.41 32.67 -9.24
N ASP A 35 -18.25 32.62 -10.56
CA ASP A 35 -19.29 32.19 -11.49
C ASP A 35 -20.03 30.97 -10.90
N PRO A 36 -21.36 31.01 -10.75
CA PRO A 36 -22.14 29.89 -10.24
C PRO A 36 -21.79 28.56 -10.91
N LEU A 37 -21.45 28.60 -12.21
CA LEU A 37 -21.00 27.43 -12.97
C LEU A 37 -19.70 26.84 -12.42
N VAL A 38 -18.72 27.68 -12.07
CA VAL A 38 -17.43 27.23 -11.52
C VAL A 38 -17.62 26.63 -10.13
N SER A 39 -18.49 27.22 -9.31
CA SER A 39 -18.79 26.67 -7.98
C SER A 39 -19.51 25.32 -8.08
N GLN A 40 -20.40 25.16 -9.07
CA GLN A 40 -21.07 23.90 -9.36
C GLN A 40 -20.08 22.84 -9.86
N GLN A 41 -19.20 23.17 -10.79
CA GLN A 41 -18.17 22.24 -11.29
C GLN A 41 -17.21 21.78 -10.18
N ILE A 42 -16.85 22.67 -9.26
CA ILE A 42 -16.04 22.30 -8.10
C ILE A 42 -16.79 21.32 -7.20
N ALA A 43 -18.09 21.52 -6.97
CA ALA A 43 -18.91 20.60 -6.19
C ALA A 43 -19.01 19.22 -6.86
N GLU A 44 -19.26 19.18 -8.17
CA GLU A 44 -19.31 17.95 -8.96
C GLU A 44 -17.97 17.20 -8.95
N LEU A 45 -16.85 17.91 -9.08
CA LEU A 45 -15.51 17.31 -8.98
C LEU A 45 -15.22 16.78 -7.56
N GLN A 46 -15.63 17.51 -6.53
CA GLN A 46 -15.46 17.08 -5.13
C GLN A 46 -16.27 15.82 -4.84
N GLU A 47 -17.50 15.73 -5.35
CA GLU A 47 -18.34 14.55 -5.25
C GLU A 47 -17.70 13.36 -5.97
N ALA A 48 -17.25 13.55 -7.22
CA ALA A 48 -16.59 12.51 -8.01
C ALA A 48 -15.30 12.00 -7.32
N VAL A 49 -14.48 12.89 -6.76
CA VAL A 49 -13.27 12.53 -6.01
C VAL A 49 -13.63 11.78 -4.74
N ARG A 50 -14.68 12.19 -4.02
CA ARG A 50 -15.15 11.49 -2.82
C ARG A 50 -15.59 10.07 -3.14
N THR A 51 -16.42 9.88 -4.16
CA THR A 51 -16.86 8.56 -4.61
C THR A 51 -15.70 7.69 -5.08
N ASN A 52 -14.73 8.28 -5.79
CA ASN A 52 -13.52 7.56 -6.21
C ASN A 52 -12.69 7.09 -5.00
N ASN A 53 -12.45 7.97 -4.03
CA ASN A 53 -11.72 7.64 -2.81
C ASN A 53 -12.41 6.51 -2.02
N GLU A 54 -13.73 6.52 -1.92
CA GLU A 54 -14.51 5.45 -1.30
C GLU A 54 -14.33 4.12 -2.05
N SER A 55 -14.34 4.16 -3.38
CA SER A 55 -14.11 3.00 -4.25
C SER A 55 -12.70 2.44 -4.13
N VAL A 56 -11.67 3.29 -4.12
CA VAL A 56 -10.27 2.90 -3.92
C VAL A 56 -10.06 2.29 -2.55
N LYS A 57 -10.70 2.84 -1.50
CA LYS A 57 -10.65 2.28 -0.15
C LYS A 57 -11.29 0.88 -0.10
N ALA A 58 -12.44 0.69 -0.77
CA ALA A 58 -13.09 -0.61 -0.86
C ALA A 58 -12.21 -1.63 -1.60
N LEU A 59 -11.60 -1.23 -2.72
CA LEU A 59 -10.67 -2.06 -3.48
C LEU A 59 -9.45 -2.46 -2.64
N ALA A 60 -8.84 -1.50 -1.93
CA ALA A 60 -7.70 -1.76 -1.07
C ALA A 60 -8.04 -2.76 0.04
N LYS A 61 -9.23 -2.64 0.66
CA LYS A 61 -9.71 -3.58 1.67
C LYS A 61 -9.90 -4.99 1.10
N ALA A 62 -10.53 -5.11 -0.06
CA ALA A 62 -10.71 -6.40 -0.74
C ALA A 62 -9.36 -7.05 -1.10
N MET A 63 -8.38 -6.25 -1.53
CA MET A 63 -7.03 -6.73 -1.83
C MET A 63 -6.31 -7.21 -0.56
N GLU A 64 -6.42 -6.49 0.55
CA GLU A 64 -5.85 -6.90 1.85
C GLU A 64 -6.45 -8.21 2.34
N GLU A 65 -7.78 -8.36 2.26
CA GLU A 65 -8.49 -9.58 2.64
C GLU A 65 -8.07 -10.77 1.76
N SER A 66 -7.95 -10.56 0.44
CA SER A 66 -7.48 -11.57 -0.50
C SER A 66 -6.02 -12.00 -0.22
N ALA A 67 -5.13 -11.03 0.04
CA ALA A 67 -3.74 -11.30 0.39
C ALA A 67 -3.63 -12.12 1.69
N LYS A 68 -4.40 -11.77 2.72
CA LYS A 68 -4.47 -12.51 3.99
C LYS A 68 -4.97 -13.94 3.81
N ALA A 69 -6.01 -14.13 2.99
CA ALA A 69 -6.52 -15.47 2.68
C ALA A 69 -5.48 -16.33 1.95
N ASN A 70 -4.74 -15.73 1.02
CA ASN A 70 -3.67 -16.41 0.28
C ASN A 70 -2.48 -16.78 1.20
N ASP A 71 -2.07 -15.88 2.10
CA ASP A 71 -1.02 -16.17 3.09
C ASP A 71 -1.38 -17.35 4.00
N ALA A 72 -2.64 -17.46 4.43
CA ALA A 72 -3.12 -18.58 5.22
C ALA A 72 -3.02 -19.91 4.44
N ALA A 73 -3.43 -19.91 3.16
CA ALA A 73 -3.33 -21.09 2.29
C ALA A 73 -1.87 -21.48 2.03
N ILE A 74 -0.99 -20.51 1.75
CA ILE A 74 0.45 -20.74 1.53
C ILE A 74 1.10 -21.30 2.80
N ARG A 75 0.73 -20.80 3.98
CA ARG A 75 1.26 -21.28 5.26
C ARG A 75 0.87 -22.75 5.50
N GLN A 76 -0.38 -23.11 5.24
CA GLN A 76 -0.83 -24.51 5.35
C GLN A 76 -0.09 -25.41 4.35
N ALA A 77 0.03 -24.97 3.08
CA ALA A 77 0.75 -25.72 2.06
C ALA A 77 2.22 -25.96 2.44
N ARG A 78 2.90 -24.95 3.01
CA ARG A 78 4.28 -25.09 3.50
C ARG A 78 4.43 -26.09 4.64
N LEU A 79 3.46 -26.14 5.57
CA LEU A 79 3.48 -27.12 6.66
C LEU A 79 3.34 -28.54 6.13
N VAL A 80 2.39 -28.77 5.21
CA VAL A 80 2.19 -30.09 4.59
C VAL A 80 3.42 -30.49 3.77
N ALA A 81 3.96 -29.58 2.96
CA ALA A 81 5.18 -29.83 2.18
C ALA A 81 6.39 -30.13 3.08
N GLY A 82 6.54 -29.41 4.20
CA GLY A 82 7.58 -29.66 5.20
C GLY A 82 7.45 -31.03 5.86
N ALA A 83 6.23 -31.43 6.23
CA ALA A 83 5.96 -32.75 6.80
C ALA A 83 6.26 -33.87 5.79
N ALA A 84 5.82 -33.71 4.54
CA ALA A 84 6.12 -34.66 3.46
C ALA A 84 7.63 -34.78 3.20
N ALA A 85 8.37 -33.67 3.19
CA ALA A 85 9.82 -33.67 3.04
C ALA A 85 10.52 -34.37 4.21
N ALA A 86 10.04 -34.18 5.45
CA ALA A 86 10.59 -34.87 6.63
C ALA A 86 10.36 -36.38 6.58
N VAL A 87 9.16 -36.83 6.17
CA VAL A 87 8.85 -38.25 5.98
C VAL A 87 9.75 -38.83 4.88
N ALA A 88 9.88 -38.15 3.74
CA ALA A 88 10.75 -38.61 2.66
C ALA A 88 12.21 -38.74 3.11
N ALA A 89 12.73 -37.75 3.85
CA ALA A 89 14.09 -37.79 4.40
C ALA A 89 14.26 -38.96 5.39
N ALA A 90 13.30 -39.19 6.28
CA ALA A 90 13.34 -40.30 7.22
C ALA A 90 13.34 -41.66 6.50
N SER A 91 12.47 -41.83 5.48
CA SER A 91 12.45 -43.04 4.65
C SER A 91 13.78 -43.27 3.93
N LEU A 92 14.42 -42.20 3.45
CA LEU A 92 15.72 -42.27 2.77
C LEU A 92 16.84 -42.70 3.73
N VAL A 93 16.83 -42.18 4.97
CA VAL A 93 17.76 -42.61 6.03
C VAL A 93 17.57 -44.08 6.38
N VAL A 94 16.32 -44.54 6.53
CA VAL A 94 16.01 -45.95 6.80
C VAL A 94 16.49 -46.85 5.65
N ALA A 95 16.23 -46.45 4.41
CA ALA A 95 16.66 -47.21 3.23
C ALA A 95 18.19 -47.32 3.14
N LEU A 96 18.92 -46.24 3.42
CA LEU A 96 20.39 -46.26 3.46
C LEU A 96 20.90 -47.12 4.61
N ALA A 97 20.32 -47.02 5.81
CA ALA A 97 20.72 -47.86 6.95
C ALA A 97 20.52 -49.35 6.65
N ALA A 98 19.41 -49.72 6.00
CA ALA A 98 19.15 -51.09 5.58
C ALA A 98 20.09 -51.57 4.45
N TRP A 99 20.63 -50.67 3.63
CA TRP A 99 21.60 -51.03 2.59
C TRP A 99 23.00 -51.31 3.15
N PHE A 100 23.37 -50.67 4.27
CA PHE A 100 24.69 -50.80 4.90
C PHE A 100 24.73 -51.79 6.08
N ALA A 101 23.60 -52.37 6.49
CA ALA A 101 23.47 -53.37 7.54
C ALA A 101 23.40 -54.79 6.96
#